data_AF-A0A2S6T9A1-F1
#
_entry.id   AF-A0A2S6T9A1-F1
#
_cell.length_a   1.000
_cell.length_b   1.000
_cell.length_c   1.000
_cell.angle_alpha   90.00
_cell.angle_beta   90.00
_cell.angle_gamma   90.00
#
_symmetry.space_group_name_H-M   'P 1'
#
loop_
_entity.id
_entity.type
_entity.pdbx_description
1 polymer ?
#
loop_
_entity_poly.entity_id
_entity_poly.type
_entity_poly.pdbx_seq_one_letter_code
_entity_poly.pdbx_strand_id
1 'polypeptide(L)'
;MVKEFTKSPALCYLGGVLALFFGLFILIFHNTWDASWTTIITIIGWLSVIKGALLIACPNIYPHFLNWIYKGEALIRYIGVIYLLLGLFLTVKGFNLF
;
A
#
# COMPACT_ATOMS: atom_id res chain seq x y z
N MET A 1 0.89 -18.12 6.15
CA MET A 1 0.45 -16.71 6.19
C MET A 1 0.11 -16.13 4.81
N VAL A 2 1.05 -15.68 3.97
CA VAL A 2 0.71 -15.05 2.66
C VAL A 2 -0.10 -15.96 1.74
N LYS A 3 0.29 -17.24 1.65
CA LYS A 3 -0.43 -18.25 0.85
C LYS A 3 -1.83 -18.59 1.39
N GLU A 4 -2.10 -18.36 2.67
CA GLU A 4 -3.43 -18.56 3.25
C GLU A 4 -4.31 -17.34 3.02
N PHE A 5 -3.71 -16.15 3.12
CA PHE A 5 -4.38 -14.89 2.78
C PHE A 5 -4.88 -14.90 1.33
N THR A 6 -4.05 -15.32 0.38
CA THR A 6 -4.42 -15.39 -1.04
C THR A 6 -5.37 -16.53 -1.39
N LYS A 7 -5.49 -17.55 -0.54
CA LYS A 7 -6.40 -18.68 -0.74
C LYS A 7 -7.81 -18.42 -0.22
N SER A 8 -8.00 -17.46 0.68
CA SER A 8 -9.31 -17.12 1.24
C SER A 8 -9.89 -15.89 0.52
N PRO A 9 -10.94 -16.04 -0.31
CA PRO A 9 -11.58 -14.91 -0.98
C PRO A 9 -12.10 -13.86 0.01
N ALA A 10 -12.58 -14.30 1.18
CA ALA A 10 -13.05 -13.41 2.24
C ALA A 10 -11.92 -12.53 2.81
N LEU A 11 -10.71 -13.08 3.00
CA LEU A 11 -9.56 -12.30 3.48
C LEU A 11 -9.07 -11.31 2.42
N CYS A 12 -9.03 -11.72 1.15
CA CYS A 12 -8.70 -10.83 0.03
C CYS A 12 -9.69 -9.67 -0.08
N TYR A 13 -11.00 -9.96 0.02
CA TYR A 13 -12.04 -8.93 0.00
C TYR A 13 -11.92 -7.97 1.18
N LEU A 14 -11.77 -8.49 2.40
CA LEU A 14 -11.58 -7.67 3.61
C LEU A 14 -10.33 -6.79 3.50
N GLY A 15 -9.22 -7.36 3.04
CA GLY A 15 -7.99 -6.61 2.79
C GLY A 15 -8.18 -5.51 1.74
N GLY A 16 -8.97 -5.77 0.70
CA GLY A 16 -9.36 -4.80 -0.31
C GLY A 16 -10.19 -3.65 0.27
N VAL A 17 -11.21 -3.97 1.07
CA VAL A 17 -12.07 -2.99 1.76
C VAL A 17 -11.25 -2.11 2.69
N LEU A 18 -10.37 -2.68 3.51
CA LEU A 18 -9.50 -1.92 4.40
C LEU A 18 -8.53 -1.02 3.62
N ALA A 19 -7.90 -1.54 2.56
CA ALA A 19 -7.01 -0.74 1.72
C ALA A 19 -7.74 0.43 1.05
N LEU A 20 -8.97 0.20 0.57
CA LEU A 20 -9.80 1.25 -0.03
C LEU A 20 -10.21 2.28 1.00
N PHE A 21 -10.67 1.85 2.18
CA PHE A 21 -11.08 2.72 3.28
C PHE A 21 -9.94 3.66 3.71
N PHE A 22 -8.76 3.12 4.03
CA PHE A 22 -7.62 3.94 4.44
C PHE A 22 -7.07 4.79 3.29
N GLY A 23 -7.09 4.28 2.05
CA GLY A 23 -6.68 5.06 0.88
C GLY A 23 -7.55 6.28 0.66
N LEU A 24 -8.87 6.12 0.73
CA LEU A 24 -9.82 7.22 0.63
C LEU A 24 -9.70 8.17 1.81
N PHE A 25 -9.52 7.66 3.03
CA PHE A 25 -9.26 8.48 4.20
C PHE A 25 -8.06 9.42 3.98
N ILE A 26 -6.94 8.87 3.50
CA ILE A 26 -5.75 9.66 3.16
C ILE A 26 -6.09 10.73 2.12
N LEU A 27 -6.76 10.36 1.02
CA LEU A 27 -7.08 11.30 -0.06
C LEU A 27 -8.07 12.40 0.37
N ILE A 28 -8.95 12.14 1.34
CA ILE A 28 -9.84 13.18 1.86
C ILE A 28 -9.05 14.27 2.60
N PHE A 29 -8.03 13.91 3.38
CA PHE A 29 -7.29 14.86 4.22
C PHE A 29 -6.01 15.41 3.58
N HIS A 30 -5.41 14.66 2.65
CA HIS A 30 -4.06 14.93 2.15
C HIS A 30 -3.94 14.93 0.63
N ASN A 31 -5.03 15.02 -0.15
CA ASN A 31 -4.93 15.06 -1.62
C ASN A 31 -4.44 16.43 -2.11
N THR A 32 -3.15 16.67 -1.92
CA THR A 32 -2.43 17.86 -2.37
C THR A 32 -1.38 17.46 -3.40
N TRP A 33 -1.25 18.26 -4.44
CA TRP A 33 -0.28 18.12 -5.54
C TRP A 33 0.58 19.38 -5.66
N ASP A 34 1.00 19.91 -4.53
CA ASP A 34 1.77 21.15 -4.40
C ASP A 34 3.29 20.95 -4.54
N ALA A 35 3.71 19.78 -5.03
CA ALA A 35 5.11 19.34 -5.14
C ALA A 35 5.87 19.34 -3.80
N SER A 36 5.17 19.43 -2.67
CA SER A 36 5.76 19.27 -1.35
C SER A 36 5.87 17.79 -0.96
N TRP A 37 6.50 17.52 0.18
CA TRP A 37 6.66 16.16 0.70
C TRP A 37 5.32 15.46 0.99
N THR A 38 4.23 16.21 1.19
CA THR A 38 2.88 15.64 1.37
C THR A 38 2.36 14.96 0.10
N THR A 39 2.90 15.29 -1.07
CA THR A 39 2.57 14.60 -2.33
C THR A 39 2.87 13.10 -2.25
N ILE A 40 3.89 12.69 -1.48
CA ILE A 40 4.19 11.27 -1.22
C ILE A 40 3.02 10.60 -0.50
N ILE A 41 2.38 11.29 0.45
CA ILE A 41 1.20 10.81 1.16
C ILE A 41 0.02 10.66 0.19
N THR A 42 -0.19 11.65 -0.69
CA THR A 42 -1.20 11.58 -1.76
C THR A 42 -1.00 10.35 -2.65
N ILE A 43 0.24 10.09 -3.08
CA ILE A 43 0.59 8.91 -3.89
C ILE A 43 0.27 7.62 -3.13
N ILE A 44 0.63 7.52 -1.85
CA ILE A 44 0.30 6.36 -1.00
C ILE A 44 -1.22 6.15 -0.92
N GLY A 45 -1.99 7.24 -0.75
CA GLY A 45 -3.46 7.20 -0.76
C GLY A 45 -4.00 6.60 -2.05
N TRP A 46 -3.58 7.12 -3.21
CA TRP A 46 -3.98 6.60 -4.52
C TRP A 46 -3.57 5.14 -4.75
N LEU A 47 -2.34 4.76 -4.39
CA LEU A 47 -1.87 3.37 -4.49
C LEU A 47 -2.75 2.43 -3.63
N SER A 48 -3.15 2.87 -2.44
CA SER A 48 -4.03 2.10 -1.57
C SER A 48 -5.45 1.96 -2.13
N VAL A 49 -6.00 3.04 -2.72
CA VAL A 49 -7.31 2.99 -3.40
C VAL A 49 -7.28 2.05 -4.60
N ILE A 50 -6.28 2.16 -5.47
CA ILE A 50 -6.13 1.30 -6.64
C ILE A 50 -6.00 -0.17 -6.22
N LYS A 51 -5.13 -0.46 -5.24
CA LYS A 51 -4.97 -1.80 -4.69
C LYS A 51 -6.28 -2.34 -4.10
N GLY A 52 -6.99 -1.52 -3.31
CA GLY A 52 -8.26 -1.89 -2.70
C GLY A 52 -9.35 -2.19 -3.73
N ALA A 53 -9.48 -1.32 -4.73
CA ALA A 53 -10.41 -1.50 -5.83
C ALA A 53 -10.10 -2.76 -6.65
N LEU A 54 -8.82 -3.01 -6.97
CA LEU A 54 -8.40 -4.22 -7.69
C LEU A 54 -8.68 -5.50 -6.89
N LEU A 55 -8.44 -5.48 -5.58
CA LEU A 55 -8.73 -6.62 -4.70
C LEU A 55 -10.22 -6.95 -4.63
N ILE A 56 -11.09 -5.94 -4.65
CA ILE A 56 -12.54 -6.10 -4.58
C ILE A 56 -13.11 -6.50 -5.96
N ALA A 57 -12.72 -5.78 -7.02
CA ALA A 57 -13.29 -5.96 -8.36
C ALA A 57 -12.71 -7.19 -9.09
N CYS A 58 -11.42 -7.48 -8.88
CA CYS A 58 -10.69 -8.50 -9.62
C CYS A 58 -9.88 -9.42 -8.67
N PRO A 59 -10.53 -10.20 -7.77
CA PRO A 59 -9.85 -11.01 -6.77
C PRO A 59 -8.91 -12.08 -7.37
N ASN A 60 -9.11 -12.46 -8.63
CA ASN A 60 -8.30 -13.48 -9.33
C ASN A 60 -6.96 -12.94 -9.90
N ILE A 61 -6.80 -11.62 -10.08
CA ILE A 61 -5.58 -11.03 -10.66
C ILE A 61 -4.50 -10.86 -9.60
N TYR A 62 -4.91 -10.57 -8.37
CA TYR A 62 -4.00 -10.29 -7.25
C TYR A 62 -3.07 -11.46 -6.85
N PRO A 63 -3.51 -12.73 -6.81
CA PRO A 63 -2.65 -13.86 -6.47
C PRO A 63 -1.49 -14.05 -7.45
N HIS A 64 -1.67 -13.70 -8.73
CA HIS A 64 -0.64 -13.83 -9.74
C HIS A 64 0.47 -12.78 -9.54
N PHE A 65 0.09 -11.54 -9.23
CA PHE A 65 1.02 -10.45 -8.95
C PHE A 65 1.83 -10.72 -7.67
N LEU A 66 1.19 -11.21 -6.61
CA LEU A 66 1.89 -11.57 -5.38
C LEU A 66 2.87 -12.73 -5.61
N ASN A 67 2.47 -13.78 -6.33
CA ASN A 67 3.36 -14.90 -6.61
C ASN A 67 4.62 -14.49 -7.40
N TRP A 68 4.58 -13.41 -8.17
CA TRP A 68 5.78 -12.88 -8.82
C TRP A 68 6.70 -12.19 -7.80
N ILE A 69 6.15 -11.30 -6.96
CA ILE A 69 6.92 -10.58 -5.94
C ILE A 69 7.57 -11.55 -4.93
N TYR A 70 6.83 -12.58 -4.51
CA TYR A 70 7.29 -13.53 -3.49
C TYR A 70 8.33 -14.55 -3.98
N LYS A 71 8.62 -14.62 -5.28
CA LYS A 71 9.66 -15.52 -5.80
C LYS A 71 11.07 -15.01 -5.55
N GLY A 72 11.26 -13.71 -5.29
CA GLY A 72 12.56 -13.13 -5.01
C GLY A 72 12.72 -12.76 -3.54
N GLU A 73 13.36 -13.60 -2.73
CA GLU A 73 13.63 -13.28 -1.31
C GLU A 73 14.44 -11.97 -1.17
N ALA A 74 15.41 -11.76 -2.05
CA ALA A 74 16.18 -10.51 -2.10
C ALA A 74 15.27 -9.29 -2.40
N LEU A 75 14.32 -9.44 -3.34
CA LEU A 75 13.40 -8.37 -3.72
C LEU A 75 12.52 -7.94 -2.55
N ILE A 76 11.97 -8.89 -1.79
CA ILE A 76 11.17 -8.61 -0.59
C ILE A 76 12.02 -7.83 0.43
N ARG A 77 13.27 -8.24 0.64
CA ARG A 77 14.18 -7.57 1.59
C ARG A 77 14.47 -6.13 1.16
N TYR A 78 14.77 -5.90 -0.12
CA TYR A 78 15.00 -4.55 -0.64
C TYR A 78 13.76 -3.66 -0.52
N ILE A 79 12.59 -4.17 -0.89
CA ILE A 79 11.31 -3.46 -0.73
C ILE A 79 11.06 -3.10 0.74
N GLY A 80 11.34 -4.02 1.67
CA GLY A 80 11.22 -3.77 3.11
C GLY A 80 12.13 -2.64 3.60
N VAL A 81 13.39 -2.62 3.16
CA VAL A 81 14.33 -1.53 3.50
C VAL A 81 13.85 -0.18 2.95
N ILE A 82 13.35 -0.15 1.70
CA ILE A 82 12.80 1.07 1.10
C ILE A 82 11.61 1.58 1.90
N TYR A 83 10.67 0.70 2.30
CA TYR A 83 9.52 1.09 3.11
C TYR A 83 9.94 1.62 4.49
N LEU A 84 10.96 1.04 5.12
CA LEU A 84 11.49 1.54 6.40
C LEU A 84 12.09 2.94 6.26
N LEU A 85 12.90 3.17 5.22
CA LEU A 85 13.50 4.48 4.96
C LEU A 85 12.41 5.54 4.66
N LEU A 86 11.40 5.16 3.87
CA LEU A 86 10.28 6.04 3.55
C LEU A 86 9.44 6.38 4.79
N GLY A 87 9.18 5.38 5.65
CA GLY A 87 8.48 5.60 6.92
C GLY A 87 9.27 6.50 7.89
N LEU A 88 10.59 6.32 7.95
CA LEU A 88 11.47 7.18 8.75
C LEU A 88 11.44 8.63 8.25
N PHE A 89 11.56 8.82 6.92
CA PHE A 89 11.48 10.14 6.30
C PHE A 89 10.15 10.86 6.61
N LEU A 90 9.02 10.15 6.46
CA LEU A 90 7.70 10.71 6.75
C LEU A 90 7.52 11.04 8.23
N THR A 91 8.09 10.23 9.14
CA THR A 91 8.07 10.53 10.59
C THR A 91 8.84 11.80 10.89
N VAL A 92 10.05 11.95 10.34
CA VAL A 92 10.88 13.15 10.56
C VAL A 92 10.16 14.41 10.07
N LYS A 93 9.57 14.37 8.86
CA LYS A 93 8.84 15.51 8.31
C LYS A 93 7.51 15.79 9.01
N GLY A 94 6.74 14.75 9.32
CA GLY A 94 5.43 14.89 9.97
C GLY A 94 5.50 15.43 11.39
N PHE A 95 6.53 15.04 12.17
CA PHE A 95 6.74 15.53 13.53
C PHE A 95 7.63 16.78 13.61
N ASN A 96 8.03 17.36 12.47
CA ASN A 96 8.98 18.48 12.40
C ASN A 96 10.23 18.23 13.26
N LEU A 97 10.81 17.03 13.17
CA LEU A 97 11.95 16.65 14.01
C LEU A 97 13.23 17.43 13.67
N PHE A 98 13.26 18.20 12.58
CA PHE A 98 14.31 19.16 12.20
C PHE A 98 13.74 20.22 11.26
#